data_AF-A0A7C6NK06-F1
#
_entry.id   AF-A0A7C6NK06-F1
#
_cell.length_a   1.000
_cell.length_b   1.000
_cell.length_c   1.000
_cell.angle_alpha   90.00
_cell.angle_beta   90.00
_cell.angle_gamma   90.00
#
_symmetry.space_group_name_H-M   'P 1'
#
loop_
_entity.id
_entity.type
_entity.pdbx_description
1 polymer ?
#
loop_
_entity_poly.entity_id
_entity_poly.type
_entity_poly.pdbx_seq_one_letter_code
_entity_poly.pdbx_strand_id
1 'polypeptide(L)'
;MGLNKGDIVDIELVDLANGGDSVGRYEDLVLFVPGGIPGEEVRVRIVEKKKNYARGELVEVLRPARERIKAACPVFGTCGGCQLQHIAYEKQVEYKGKMVKDLLERIGRLENIELQPALPSPQAFFYRNKAQFPLARDRDGEIIAGFYARGSHDIVPLETCPIQHPLINRTLQKSLEVLNAYPDLTVYNEKNHKGLLRHLVIRTGVCTNQVLLVLVTSGKDLPHAGEIAERIMKEIPEIVGVLQNINPERTNVILGQETRVIAGQDYYLDYIGNIKFAISTNSFFQVNTLQTKNLYDFVLNFAGLSGEETVIDAYCGLGSISLYLADKAREVIGIEEVPVAIEDAGNNASLNDINNCRFITGKVEEKLPELLAEGIKPDLIVFDPPRKGLAKEVIDA
;
A
#
# COMPACT_ATOMS: atom_id res chain seq x y z
N MET A 1 33.27 27.80 -6.15
CA MET A 1 32.93 27.36 -7.52
C MET A 1 31.66 26.56 -7.39
N GLY A 2 30.59 26.92 -8.09
CA GLY A 2 29.30 26.30 -7.84
C GLY A 2 29.24 24.86 -8.35
N LEU A 3 28.69 23.97 -7.54
CA LEU A 3 28.35 22.59 -7.90
C LEU A 3 27.45 22.56 -9.16
N ASN A 4 27.74 21.72 -10.15
CA ASN A 4 26.99 21.57 -11.40
C ASN A 4 26.53 20.13 -11.61
N LYS A 5 25.59 19.93 -12.54
CA LYS A 5 25.18 18.59 -12.96
C LYS A 5 26.36 17.87 -13.60
N GLY A 6 26.61 16.63 -13.18
CA GLY A 6 27.74 15.81 -13.61
C GLY A 6 28.95 15.86 -12.66
N ASP A 7 29.03 16.86 -11.79
CA ASP A 7 30.10 16.95 -10.79
C ASP A 7 30.03 15.76 -9.83
N ILE A 8 31.20 15.36 -9.33
CA ILE A 8 31.36 14.29 -8.35
C ILE A 8 31.93 14.89 -7.09
N VAL A 9 31.26 14.64 -5.96
CA VAL A 9 31.66 15.14 -4.64
C VAL A 9 31.59 14.03 -3.61
N ASP A 10 32.49 14.09 -2.64
CA ASP A 10 32.49 13.20 -1.48
C ASP A 10 31.80 13.94 -0.32
N ILE A 11 30.80 13.32 0.30
CA ILE A 11 30.00 13.91 1.40
C ILE A 11 29.74 12.91 2.51
N GLU A 12 29.48 13.42 3.70
CA GLU A 12 28.89 12.64 4.80
C GLU A 12 27.36 12.75 4.76
N LEU A 13 26.69 11.61 4.94
CA LEU A 13 25.24 11.52 5.09
C LEU A 13 24.87 11.62 6.58
N VAL A 14 23.92 12.48 6.92
CA VAL A 14 23.61 12.83 8.32
C VAL A 14 22.18 12.52 8.73
N ASP A 15 21.26 12.37 7.80
CA ASP A 15 19.85 12.09 8.12
C ASP A 15 19.13 11.36 6.98
N LEU A 16 17.91 10.89 7.24
CA LEU A 16 17.07 10.18 6.28
C LEU A 16 15.78 10.97 6.05
N ALA A 17 15.56 11.44 4.82
CA ALA A 17 14.35 12.17 4.46
C ALA A 17 13.15 11.23 4.28
N ASN A 18 11.94 11.82 4.37
CA ASN A 18 10.73 11.14 3.95
C ASN A 18 10.86 10.67 2.49
N GLY A 19 10.53 9.41 2.22
CA GLY A 19 10.77 8.76 0.93
C GLY A 19 12.07 7.94 0.86
N GLY A 20 12.90 7.97 1.90
CA GLY A 20 14.06 7.07 2.05
C GLY A 20 15.35 7.54 1.38
N ASP A 21 15.39 8.79 0.91
CA ASP A 21 16.63 9.39 0.43
C ASP A 21 17.46 9.87 1.62
N SER A 22 18.74 9.51 1.67
CA SER A 22 19.64 10.04 2.68
C SER A 22 20.04 11.46 2.35
N VAL A 23 20.32 12.25 3.39
CA VAL A 23 20.58 13.68 3.30
C VAL A 23 22.00 13.96 3.77
N GLY A 24 22.76 14.68 2.95
CA GLY A 24 24.05 15.26 3.31
C GLY A 24 24.08 16.76 2.99
N ARG A 25 25.21 17.40 3.27
CA ARG A 25 25.45 18.80 2.91
C ARG A 25 26.76 18.94 2.14
N TYR A 26 26.74 19.81 1.15
CA TYR A 26 27.94 20.24 0.43
C TYR A 26 27.84 21.75 0.24
N GLU A 27 28.77 22.49 0.86
CA GLU A 27 28.65 23.95 1.02
C GLU A 27 27.27 24.32 1.62
N ASP A 28 26.53 25.22 0.98
CA ASP A 28 25.20 25.66 1.43
C ASP A 28 24.04 24.80 0.90
N LEU A 29 24.33 23.75 0.12
CA LEU A 29 23.30 22.92 -0.52
C LEU A 29 23.00 21.66 0.30
N VAL A 30 21.70 21.37 0.43
CA VAL A 30 21.22 20.06 0.90
C VAL A 30 21.27 19.07 -0.26
N LEU A 31 21.94 17.94 -0.09
CA LEU A 31 22.05 16.89 -1.10
C LEU A 31 21.20 15.69 -0.70
N PHE A 32 20.27 15.29 -1.57
CA PHE A 32 19.49 14.06 -1.43
C PHE A 32 20.13 12.93 -2.24
N VAL A 33 20.41 11.81 -1.58
CA VAL A 33 21.14 10.67 -2.13
C VAL A 33 20.37 9.37 -1.86
N PRO A 34 19.63 8.84 -2.84
CA PRO A 34 19.03 7.51 -2.78
C PRO A 34 20.08 6.42 -2.48
N GLY A 35 19.71 5.43 -1.67
CA GLY A 35 20.55 4.24 -1.41
C GLY A 35 21.70 4.45 -0.41
N GLY A 36 21.90 5.68 0.08
CA GLY A 36 22.78 5.98 1.21
C GLY A 36 22.13 5.65 2.56
N ILE A 37 22.93 5.72 3.62
CA ILE A 37 22.50 5.58 5.02
C ILE A 37 23.15 6.72 5.84
N PRO A 38 22.46 7.32 6.83
CA PRO A 38 23.11 8.23 7.78
C PRO A 38 24.36 7.62 8.43
N GLY A 39 25.42 8.42 8.60
CA GLY A 39 26.73 8.02 9.12
C GLY A 39 27.73 7.55 8.06
N GLU A 40 27.33 7.46 6.79
CA GLU A 40 28.21 7.07 5.69
C GLU A 40 28.98 8.23 5.08
N GLU A 41 30.22 7.96 4.68
CA GLU A 41 30.94 8.80 3.71
C GLU A 41 30.75 8.19 2.32
N VAL A 42 30.28 9.00 1.37
CA VAL A 42 29.87 8.54 0.05
C VAL A 42 30.38 9.47 -1.05
N ARG A 43 30.67 8.88 -2.20
CA ARG A 43 30.92 9.59 -3.45
C ARG A 43 29.63 9.70 -4.25
N VAL A 44 29.29 10.92 -4.64
CA VAL A 44 27.98 11.25 -5.21
C VAL A 44 28.16 12.01 -6.51
N ARG A 45 27.48 11.58 -7.57
CA ARG A 45 27.38 12.31 -8.85
C ARG A 45 26.12 13.16 -8.86
N ILE A 46 26.24 14.45 -9.12
CA ILE A 46 25.09 15.36 -9.13
C ILE A 46 24.26 15.16 -10.39
N VAL A 47 22.97 14.80 -10.23
CA VAL A 47 22.04 14.56 -11.34
C VAL A 47 21.07 15.72 -11.56
N GLU A 48 20.79 16.48 -10.50
CA GLU A 48 19.91 17.64 -10.53
C GLU A 48 20.36 18.68 -9.51
N LYS A 49 20.32 19.95 -9.89
CA LYS A 49 20.54 21.08 -8.99
C LYS A 49 19.35 22.03 -9.04
N LYS A 50 18.86 22.43 -7.87
CA LYS A 50 17.91 23.52 -7.65
C LYS A 50 18.56 24.62 -6.81
N LYS A 51 17.77 25.65 -6.48
CA LYS A 51 18.25 26.83 -5.73
C LYS A 51 18.87 26.47 -4.37
N ASN A 52 18.20 25.62 -3.59
CA ASN A 52 18.57 25.32 -2.20
C ASN A 52 18.94 23.84 -1.96
N TYR A 53 18.81 23.00 -2.97
CA TYR A 53 19.10 21.58 -2.85
C TYR A 53 19.59 21.01 -4.17
N ALA A 54 20.27 19.87 -4.08
CA ALA A 54 20.65 19.05 -5.22
C ALA A 54 20.22 17.59 -4.97
N ARG A 55 20.11 16.82 -6.05
CA ARG A 55 19.95 15.37 -6.00
C ARG A 55 21.16 14.72 -6.63
N GLY A 56 21.62 13.65 -6.01
CA GLY A 56 22.79 12.92 -6.43
C GLY A 56 22.52 11.43 -6.59
N GLU A 57 23.26 10.81 -7.49
CA GLU A 57 23.37 9.37 -7.64
C GLU A 57 24.55 8.89 -6.77
N LEU A 58 24.31 7.88 -5.93
CA LEU A 58 25.36 7.23 -5.16
C LEU A 58 26.29 6.46 -6.11
N VAL A 59 27.54 6.91 -6.22
CA VAL A 59 28.57 6.26 -7.06
C VAL A 59 29.31 5.19 -6.28
N GLU A 60 29.70 5.52 -5.05
CA GLU A 60 30.52 4.65 -4.20
C GLU A 60 30.26 4.95 -2.72
N VAL A 61 30.24 3.91 -1.89
CA VAL A 61 30.24 4.05 -0.44
C VAL A 61 31.69 3.95 0.03
N LEU A 62 32.28 5.07 0.43
CA LEU A 62 33.68 5.17 0.84
C LEU A 62 33.87 4.61 2.25
N ARG A 63 32.93 4.94 3.15
CA ARG A 63 32.84 4.38 4.50
C ARG A 63 31.40 3.93 4.78
N PRO A 64 31.12 2.62 4.81
CA PRO A 64 29.78 2.11 5.07
C PRO A 64 29.37 2.25 6.53
N ALA A 65 28.08 2.45 6.77
CA ALA A 65 27.49 2.43 8.10
C ALA A 65 27.36 0.99 8.60
N ARG A 66 27.35 0.78 9.92
CA ARG A 66 27.32 -0.57 10.52
C ARG A 66 26.05 -1.34 10.20
N GLU A 67 24.96 -0.61 9.98
CA GLU A 67 23.64 -1.12 9.64
C GLU A 67 23.44 -1.36 8.14
N ARG A 68 24.44 -1.11 7.29
CA ARG A 68 24.36 -1.45 5.87
C ARG A 68 24.33 -2.96 5.71
N ILE A 69 23.28 -3.46 5.08
CA ILE A 69 23.11 -4.88 4.74
C ILE A 69 22.92 -5.04 3.22
N LYS A 70 23.15 -6.26 2.74
CA LYS A 70 22.77 -6.62 1.37
C LYS A 70 21.26 -6.77 1.30
N ALA A 71 20.63 -6.05 0.35
CA ALA A 71 19.20 -6.16 0.11
C ALA A 71 18.83 -7.59 -0.31
N ALA A 72 17.70 -8.09 0.20
CA ALA A 72 17.21 -9.43 -0.10
C ALA A 72 16.65 -9.54 -1.54
N CYS A 73 16.09 -8.46 -2.07
CA CYS A 73 15.54 -8.41 -3.41
C CYS A 73 16.64 -8.24 -4.48
N PRO A 74 16.72 -9.11 -5.50
CA PRO A 74 17.77 -9.05 -6.53
C PRO A 74 17.68 -7.80 -7.42
N VAL A 75 16.49 -7.18 -7.51
CA VAL A 75 16.25 -5.96 -8.31
C VAL A 75 16.11 -4.69 -7.45
N PHE A 76 16.55 -4.75 -6.19
CA PHE A 76 16.61 -3.57 -5.33
C PHE A 76 17.53 -2.50 -5.92
N GLY A 77 17.15 -1.23 -5.81
CA GLY A 77 17.84 -0.11 -6.44
C GLY A 77 17.30 0.27 -7.82
N THR A 78 16.75 -0.70 -8.58
CA THR A 78 16.11 -0.45 -9.88
C THR A 78 14.59 -0.36 -9.75
N CYS A 79 13.98 -1.35 -9.09
CA CYS A 79 12.53 -1.37 -8.84
C CYS A 79 12.11 -0.24 -7.89
N GLY A 80 11.03 0.48 -8.24
CA GLY A 80 10.50 1.59 -7.45
C GLY A 80 9.73 1.18 -6.18
N GLY A 81 9.61 -0.12 -5.89
CA GLY A 81 8.76 -0.64 -4.80
C GLY A 81 9.37 -0.59 -3.41
N CYS A 82 10.70 -0.58 -3.27
CA CYS A 82 11.40 -0.60 -1.98
C CYS A 82 12.55 0.40 -1.96
N GLN A 83 12.69 1.16 -0.86
CA GLN A 83 13.72 2.19 -0.73
C GLN A 83 14.75 1.91 0.37
N LEU A 84 14.49 0.97 1.29
CA LEU A 84 15.27 0.82 2.53
C LEU A 84 15.85 -0.58 2.76
N GLN A 85 15.78 -1.52 1.81
CA GLN A 85 16.24 -2.90 2.05
C GLN A 85 17.76 -3.02 2.28
N HIS A 86 18.54 -1.99 1.94
CA HIS A 86 19.97 -1.92 2.24
C HIS A 86 20.28 -1.51 3.69
N ILE A 87 19.25 -1.24 4.50
CA ILE A 87 19.37 -0.85 5.92
C ILE A 87 18.84 -1.98 6.79
N ALA A 88 19.56 -2.35 7.87
CA ALA A 88 19.09 -3.29 8.88
C ALA A 88 17.69 -2.89 9.40
N TYR A 89 16.82 -3.88 9.60
CA TYR A 89 15.39 -3.64 9.83
C TYR A 89 15.12 -2.80 11.08
N GLU A 90 15.85 -3.07 12.16
CA GLU A 90 15.76 -2.36 13.43
C GLU A 90 16.04 -0.87 13.24
N LYS A 91 17.06 -0.53 12.41
CA LYS A 91 17.35 0.86 12.06
C LYS A 91 16.29 1.49 11.17
N GLN A 92 15.64 0.73 10.29
CA GLN A 92 14.48 1.28 9.56
C GLN A 92 13.35 1.70 10.50
N VAL A 93 13.10 0.93 11.56
CA VAL A 93 12.07 1.23 12.57
C VAL A 93 12.47 2.47 13.38
N GLU A 94 13.72 2.54 13.84
CA GLU A 94 14.25 3.72 14.55
C GLU A 94 14.17 4.99 13.68
N TYR A 95 14.62 4.95 12.43
CA TYR A 95 14.57 6.10 11.52
C TYR A 95 13.14 6.59 11.30
N LYS A 96 12.16 5.69 11.17
CA LYS A 96 10.75 6.07 11.05
C LYS A 96 10.21 6.72 12.33
N GLY A 97 10.57 6.19 13.50
CA GLY A 97 10.21 6.79 14.79
C GLY A 97 10.79 8.20 14.93
N LYS A 98 12.07 8.39 14.58
CA LYS A 98 12.72 9.71 14.54
C LYS A 98 11.99 10.65 13.58
N MET A 99 11.64 10.21 12.37
CA MET A 99 10.90 11.06 11.42
C MET A 99 9.59 11.58 11.99
N VAL A 100 8.82 10.74 12.70
CA VAL A 100 7.57 11.18 13.35
C VAL A 100 7.87 12.23 14.43
N LYS A 101 8.89 11.99 15.26
CA LYS A 101 9.34 12.96 16.27
C LYS A 101 9.68 14.31 15.67
N ASP A 102 10.55 14.32 14.65
CA ASP A 102 11.00 15.54 13.99
C ASP A 102 9.82 16.30 13.36
N LEU A 103 8.81 15.60 12.84
CA LEU A 103 7.61 16.21 12.27
C LEU A 103 6.71 16.83 13.35
N LEU A 104 6.51 16.16 14.48
CA LEU A 104 5.73 16.68 15.59
C LEU A 104 6.38 17.91 16.22
N GLU A 105 7.70 17.91 16.38
CA GLU A 105 8.44 19.06 16.92
C GLU A 105 8.45 20.23 15.92
N ARG A 106 8.81 19.98 14.66
CA ARG A 106 9.00 21.06 13.67
C ARG A 106 7.69 21.63 13.12
N ILE A 107 6.73 20.76 12.78
CA ILE A 107 5.47 21.16 12.16
C ILE A 107 4.39 21.32 13.22
N GLY A 108 4.27 20.34 14.12
CA GLY A 108 3.32 20.38 15.22
C GLY A 108 3.67 21.42 16.30
N ARG A 109 4.94 21.89 16.34
CA ARG A 109 5.46 22.82 17.36
C ARG A 109 5.27 22.31 18.79
N LEU A 110 5.30 21.00 18.93
CA LEU A 110 5.17 20.32 20.21
C LEU A 110 6.57 20.15 20.80
N GLU A 111 6.81 20.70 21.99
CA GLU A 111 8.10 20.63 22.67
C GLU A 111 8.09 19.54 23.75
N ASN A 112 9.26 18.94 24.03
CA ASN A 112 9.45 17.94 25.09
C ASN A 112 8.50 16.72 25.01
N ILE A 113 8.16 16.29 23.80
CA ILE A 113 7.31 15.11 23.60
C ILE A 113 8.10 13.85 23.95
N GLU A 114 7.55 13.05 24.85
CA GLU A 114 7.96 11.66 25.02
C GLU A 114 7.21 10.78 24.03
N LEU A 115 7.94 10.21 23.07
CA LEU A 115 7.39 9.29 22.09
C LEU A 115 7.77 7.86 22.44
N GLN A 116 6.78 6.98 22.42
CA GLN A 116 7.04 5.55 22.50
C GLN A 116 7.82 5.10 21.25
N PRO A 117 8.71 4.10 21.38
CA PRO A 117 9.40 3.52 20.23
C PRO A 117 8.42 3.04 19.16
N ALA A 118 8.80 3.23 17.89
CA ALA A 118 7.99 2.72 16.78
C ALA A 118 7.87 1.19 16.85
N LEU A 119 6.66 0.68 16.71
CA LEU A 119 6.40 -0.76 16.77
C LEU A 119 6.86 -1.45 15.48
N PRO A 120 7.75 -2.46 15.56
CA PRO A 120 8.15 -3.23 14.39
C PRO A 120 6.98 -4.06 13.86
N SER A 121 6.99 -4.34 12.56
CA SER A 121 6.12 -5.35 11.99
C SER A 121 6.54 -6.74 12.47
N PRO A 122 5.60 -7.66 12.73
CA PRO A 122 5.94 -9.04 13.08
C PRO A 122 6.84 -9.74 12.05
N GLN A 123 6.81 -9.30 10.80
CA GLN A 123 7.65 -9.79 9.73
C GLN A 123 8.11 -8.66 8.81
N ALA A 124 9.42 -8.59 8.54
CA ALA A 124 10.02 -7.60 7.65
C ALA A 124 9.83 -7.94 6.15
N PHE A 125 9.54 -9.21 5.85
CA PHE A 125 9.35 -9.77 4.51
C PHE A 125 8.01 -10.50 4.43
N PHE A 126 7.57 -10.81 3.21
CA PHE A 126 6.35 -11.57 2.91
C PHE A 126 5.04 -11.01 3.50
N TYR A 127 5.05 -9.73 3.89
CA TYR A 127 3.96 -9.11 4.63
C TYR A 127 2.84 -8.58 3.74
N ARG A 128 3.09 -8.34 2.45
CA ARG A 128 2.10 -7.74 1.56
C ARG A 128 1.09 -8.77 1.08
N ASN A 129 -0.18 -8.50 1.36
CA ASN A 129 -1.33 -9.33 0.97
C ASN A 129 -1.97 -8.89 -0.36
N LYS A 130 -1.45 -7.84 -1.00
CA LYS A 130 -1.92 -7.32 -2.29
C LYS A 130 -0.77 -6.81 -3.14
N ALA A 131 -0.78 -7.23 -4.40
CA ALA A 131 0.11 -6.73 -5.45
C ALA A 131 -0.67 -6.37 -6.71
N GLN A 132 -0.11 -5.43 -7.47
CA GLN A 132 -0.63 -4.96 -8.75
C GLN A 132 0.56 -4.94 -9.71
N PHE A 133 0.53 -5.82 -10.71
CA PHE A 133 1.63 -6.03 -11.64
C PHE A 133 1.22 -5.51 -13.01
N PRO A 134 1.80 -4.39 -13.50
CA PRO A 134 1.70 -4.05 -14.91
C PRO A 134 2.27 -5.18 -15.78
N LEU A 135 1.60 -5.41 -16.91
CA LEU A 135 2.01 -6.40 -17.90
C LEU A 135 2.70 -5.70 -19.07
N ALA A 136 3.72 -6.36 -19.62
CA ALA A 136 4.36 -5.98 -20.87
C ALA A 136 4.68 -7.21 -21.71
N ARG A 137 5.16 -7.00 -22.93
CA ARG A 137 5.86 -8.02 -23.70
C ARG A 137 7.36 -7.77 -23.65
N ASP A 138 8.14 -8.83 -23.51
CA ASP A 138 9.59 -8.76 -23.66
C ASP A 138 10.01 -8.78 -25.14
N ARG A 139 11.30 -9.01 -25.40
CA ARG A 139 11.86 -9.03 -26.77
C ARG A 139 11.48 -10.28 -27.56
N ASP A 140 11.25 -11.39 -26.88
CA ASP A 140 10.84 -12.66 -27.49
C ASP A 140 9.32 -12.71 -27.68
N GLY A 141 8.63 -11.71 -27.11
CA GLY A 141 7.19 -11.54 -27.22
C GLY A 141 6.44 -12.12 -26.02
N GLU A 142 7.11 -12.71 -25.04
CA GLU A 142 6.47 -13.29 -23.87
C GLU A 142 5.86 -12.20 -22.99
N ILE A 143 4.66 -12.47 -22.47
CA ILE A 143 4.00 -11.65 -21.47
C ILE A 143 4.81 -11.76 -20.18
N ILE A 144 5.34 -10.63 -19.75
CA ILE A 144 6.11 -10.47 -18.53
C ILE A 144 5.38 -9.51 -17.59
N ALA A 145 5.72 -9.60 -16.31
CA ALA A 145 5.19 -8.73 -15.28
C ALA A 145 6.29 -8.24 -14.36
N GLY A 146 6.04 -7.10 -13.73
CA GLY A 146 6.92 -6.62 -12.70
C GLY A 146 6.41 -5.38 -12.00
N PHE A 147 7.32 -4.49 -11.63
CA PHE A 147 6.99 -3.18 -11.08
C PHE A 147 7.72 -2.10 -11.86
N TYR A 148 7.17 -0.89 -11.84
CA TYR A 148 7.83 0.24 -12.48
C TYR A 148 9.15 0.61 -11.80
N ALA A 149 10.16 0.94 -12.60
CA ALA A 149 11.39 1.54 -12.13
C ALA A 149 11.10 2.92 -11.54
N ARG A 150 11.90 3.32 -10.54
CA ARG A 150 11.67 4.56 -9.78
C ARG A 150 11.58 5.77 -10.71
N GLY A 151 10.44 6.46 -10.69
CA GLY A 151 10.22 7.68 -11.47
C GLY A 151 9.96 7.47 -12.96
N SER A 152 9.56 6.27 -13.38
CA SER A 152 9.26 5.92 -14.77
C SER A 152 8.02 5.02 -14.88
N HIS A 153 7.59 4.69 -16.10
CA HIS A 153 6.69 3.56 -16.39
C HIS A 153 7.43 2.39 -17.06
N ASP A 154 8.76 2.32 -16.91
CA ASP A 154 9.53 1.19 -17.42
C ASP A 154 9.41 0.03 -16.44
N ILE A 155 8.97 -1.14 -16.93
CA ILE A 155 8.75 -2.32 -16.10
C ILE A 155 10.09 -3.00 -15.83
N VAL A 156 10.38 -3.23 -14.55
CA VAL A 156 11.46 -4.09 -14.07
C VAL A 156 10.86 -5.48 -13.84
N PRO A 157 11.14 -6.48 -14.70
CA PRO A 157 10.63 -7.82 -14.52
C PRO A 157 11.17 -8.44 -13.22
N LEU A 158 10.37 -9.29 -12.60
CA LEU A 158 10.81 -10.08 -11.44
C LEU A 158 10.12 -11.43 -11.39
N GLU A 159 10.87 -12.44 -10.98
CA GLU A 159 10.33 -13.78 -10.72
C GLU A 159 9.63 -13.83 -9.35
N THR A 160 10.24 -13.19 -8.35
CA THR A 160 9.72 -13.18 -6.97
C THR A 160 9.97 -11.84 -6.29
N CYS A 161 9.04 -11.42 -5.44
CA CYS A 161 9.14 -10.21 -4.64
C CYS A 161 9.19 -10.59 -3.15
N PRO A 162 10.31 -10.38 -2.44
CA PRO A 162 10.46 -10.80 -1.04
C PRO A 162 9.50 -10.12 -0.05
N ILE A 163 8.85 -9.01 -0.43
CA ILE A 163 7.86 -8.36 0.44
C ILE A 163 6.42 -8.83 0.18
N GLN A 164 6.17 -9.53 -0.92
CA GLN A 164 4.85 -10.06 -1.27
C GLN A 164 4.65 -11.43 -0.65
N HIS A 165 3.43 -11.74 -0.25
CA HIS A 165 3.08 -13.07 0.25
C HIS A 165 3.50 -14.17 -0.76
N PRO A 166 4.00 -15.34 -0.32
CA PRO A 166 4.43 -16.40 -1.23
C PRO A 166 3.36 -16.84 -2.23
N LEU A 167 2.08 -16.86 -1.82
CA LEU A 167 0.97 -17.16 -2.73
C LEU A 167 0.83 -16.11 -3.85
N ILE A 168 1.11 -14.83 -3.58
CA ILE A 168 1.11 -13.81 -4.65
C ILE A 168 2.19 -14.12 -5.68
N ASN A 169 3.41 -14.45 -5.23
CA ASN A 169 4.51 -14.76 -6.14
C ASN A 169 4.20 -16.03 -6.96
N ARG A 170 3.67 -17.09 -6.32
CA ARG A 170 3.24 -18.32 -7.01
C ARG A 170 2.13 -18.04 -8.03
N THR A 171 1.12 -17.26 -7.64
CA THR A 171 0.00 -16.90 -8.52
C THR A 171 0.45 -16.05 -9.70
N LEU A 172 1.39 -15.13 -9.50
CA LEU A 172 1.97 -14.38 -10.60
C LEU A 172 2.61 -15.30 -11.63
N GLN A 173 3.56 -16.14 -11.20
CA GLN A 173 4.32 -17.01 -12.11
C GLN A 173 3.41 -17.97 -12.88
N LYS A 174 2.46 -18.60 -12.19
CA LYS A 174 1.52 -19.52 -12.82
C LYS A 174 0.52 -18.83 -13.74
N SER A 175 0.09 -17.61 -13.39
CA SER A 175 -0.75 -16.83 -14.29
C SER A 175 0.00 -16.46 -15.56
N LEU A 176 1.27 -16.04 -15.48
CA LEU A 176 2.08 -15.74 -16.66
C LEU A 176 2.32 -16.98 -17.53
N GLU A 177 2.62 -18.13 -16.93
CA GLU A 177 2.75 -19.41 -17.65
C GLU A 177 1.47 -19.74 -18.43
N VAL A 178 0.29 -19.60 -17.80
CA VAL A 178 -0.99 -19.87 -18.47
C VAL A 178 -1.28 -18.84 -19.55
N LEU A 179 -1.12 -17.54 -19.28
CA LEU A 179 -1.41 -16.46 -20.23
C LEU A 179 -0.52 -16.55 -21.48
N ASN A 180 0.75 -16.93 -21.34
CA ASN A 180 1.66 -17.12 -22.48
C ASN A 180 1.31 -18.32 -23.37
N ALA A 181 0.46 -19.24 -22.91
CA ALA A 181 -0.03 -20.34 -23.74
C ALA A 181 -1.09 -19.89 -24.77
N TYR A 182 -1.57 -18.63 -24.72
CA TYR A 182 -2.61 -18.08 -25.60
C TYR A 182 -2.06 -16.95 -26.47
N PRO A 183 -1.65 -17.23 -27.72
CA PRO A 183 -0.92 -16.27 -28.56
C PRO A 183 -1.75 -15.07 -29.03
N ASP A 184 -3.08 -15.17 -28.99
CA ASP A 184 -4.04 -14.12 -29.36
C ASP A 184 -4.26 -13.08 -28.25
N LEU A 185 -3.80 -13.34 -27.02
CA LEU A 185 -3.87 -12.36 -25.93
C LEU A 185 -2.90 -11.20 -26.16
N THR A 186 -3.43 -10.00 -26.32
CA THR A 186 -2.60 -8.79 -26.47
C THR A 186 -2.37 -8.09 -25.14
N VAL A 187 -1.18 -7.53 -24.93
CA VAL A 187 -0.85 -6.72 -23.75
C VAL A 187 -1.00 -5.25 -24.10
N TYR A 188 -1.57 -4.47 -23.19
CA TYR A 188 -1.81 -3.05 -23.35
C TYR A 188 -0.49 -2.26 -23.39
N ASN A 189 -0.37 -1.37 -24.37
CA ASN A 189 0.77 -0.48 -24.54
C ASN A 189 0.33 0.97 -24.30
N GLU A 190 0.84 1.59 -23.23
CA GLU A 190 0.46 2.95 -22.83
C GLU A 190 0.84 4.02 -23.87
N LYS A 191 1.84 3.79 -24.73
CA LYS A 191 2.29 4.78 -25.72
C LYS A 191 1.34 4.92 -26.91
N ASN A 192 0.74 3.81 -27.33
CA ASN A 192 -0.17 3.80 -28.49
C ASN A 192 -1.63 3.47 -28.11
N HIS A 193 -1.88 3.16 -26.84
CA HIS A 193 -3.18 2.81 -26.26
C HIS A 193 -3.88 1.63 -26.97
N LYS A 194 -3.10 0.64 -27.42
CA LYS A 194 -3.59 -0.60 -28.02
C LYS A 194 -3.25 -1.81 -27.16
N GLY A 195 -3.98 -2.90 -27.36
CA GLY A 195 -3.83 -4.15 -26.61
C GLY A 195 -4.86 -4.28 -25.48
N LEU A 196 -4.93 -5.46 -24.87
CA LEU A 196 -6.02 -5.85 -23.97
C LEU A 196 -5.59 -5.90 -22.50
N LEU A 197 -4.70 -6.82 -22.14
CA LEU A 197 -4.28 -7.07 -20.76
C LEU A 197 -3.42 -5.91 -20.25
N ARG A 198 -3.87 -5.22 -19.19
CA ARG A 198 -3.15 -4.10 -18.59
C ARG A 198 -2.32 -4.53 -17.38
N HIS A 199 -2.97 -5.21 -16.44
CA HIS A 199 -2.37 -5.58 -15.15
C HIS A 199 -2.91 -6.92 -14.67
N LEU A 200 -2.14 -7.57 -13.80
CA LEU A 200 -2.64 -8.56 -12.85
C LEU A 200 -2.74 -7.92 -11.47
N VAL A 201 -3.91 -8.01 -10.84
CA VAL A 201 -4.07 -7.69 -9.42
C VAL A 201 -4.30 -8.97 -8.67
N ILE A 202 -3.46 -9.23 -7.67
CA ILE A 202 -3.51 -10.44 -6.86
C ILE A 202 -3.68 -10.01 -5.41
N ARG A 203 -4.74 -10.50 -4.77
CA ARG A 203 -5.03 -10.30 -3.35
C ARG A 203 -5.05 -11.66 -2.68
N THR A 204 -4.56 -11.74 -1.45
CA THR A 204 -4.58 -12.98 -0.68
C THR A 204 -4.94 -12.72 0.78
N GLY A 205 -5.70 -13.62 1.40
CA GLY A 205 -5.91 -13.62 2.84
C GLY A 205 -4.71 -14.22 3.55
N VAL A 206 -4.08 -13.47 4.44
CA VAL A 206 -2.88 -13.93 5.18
C VAL A 206 -3.25 -15.05 6.15
N CYS A 207 -4.45 -15.00 6.74
CA CYS A 207 -4.90 -15.98 7.73
C CYS A 207 -5.63 -17.19 7.09
N THR A 208 -6.17 -17.02 5.89
CA THR A 208 -7.03 -18.03 5.23
C THR A 208 -6.38 -18.69 4.02
N ASN A 209 -5.30 -18.11 3.50
CA ASN A 209 -4.68 -18.47 2.22
C ASN A 209 -5.63 -18.38 1.01
N GLN A 210 -6.80 -17.75 1.11
CA GLN A 210 -7.65 -17.55 -0.06
C GLN A 210 -7.02 -16.51 -1.00
N VAL A 211 -7.15 -16.70 -2.31
CA VAL A 211 -6.60 -15.79 -3.32
C VAL A 211 -7.71 -15.31 -4.25
N LEU A 212 -7.69 -14.00 -4.52
CA LEU A 212 -8.49 -13.37 -5.56
C LEU A 212 -7.55 -12.89 -6.68
N LEU A 213 -7.71 -13.44 -7.88
CA LEU A 213 -6.96 -13.06 -9.07
C LEU A 213 -7.83 -12.17 -9.96
N VAL A 214 -7.30 -11.02 -10.37
CA VAL A 214 -8.02 -10.06 -11.21
C VAL A 214 -7.19 -9.75 -12.44
N LEU A 215 -7.75 -10.04 -13.61
CA LEU A 215 -7.24 -9.68 -14.92
C LEU A 215 -7.79 -8.28 -15.26
N VAL A 216 -6.92 -7.27 -15.27
CA VAL A 216 -7.33 -5.91 -15.64
C VAL A 216 -7.21 -5.74 -17.15
N THR A 217 -8.29 -5.43 -17.84
CA THR A 217 -8.36 -5.33 -19.30
C THR A 217 -8.81 -3.94 -19.78
N SER A 218 -8.36 -3.54 -20.97
CA SER A 218 -8.82 -2.31 -21.62
C SER A 218 -10.20 -2.43 -22.28
N GLY A 219 -10.69 -3.66 -22.47
CA GLY A 219 -11.97 -3.98 -23.12
C GLY A 219 -12.70 -5.13 -22.44
N LYS A 220 -13.96 -5.33 -22.82
CA LYS A 220 -14.88 -6.32 -22.22
C LYS A 220 -14.61 -7.73 -22.71
N ASP A 221 -14.26 -7.89 -23.98
CA ASP A 221 -14.07 -9.19 -24.60
C ASP A 221 -12.66 -9.70 -24.29
N LEU A 222 -12.57 -10.68 -23.38
CA LEU A 222 -11.34 -11.40 -23.06
C LEU A 222 -11.39 -12.80 -23.70
N PRO A 223 -10.59 -13.04 -24.77
CA PRO A 223 -10.48 -14.37 -25.36
C PRO A 223 -10.10 -15.43 -24.33
N HIS A 224 -10.68 -16.62 -24.46
CA HIS A 224 -10.37 -17.78 -23.62
C HIS A 224 -10.55 -17.57 -22.11
N ALA A 225 -11.31 -16.54 -21.67
CA ALA A 225 -11.42 -16.16 -20.25
C ALA A 225 -11.76 -17.36 -19.34
N GLY A 226 -12.77 -18.15 -19.70
CA GLY A 226 -13.18 -19.33 -18.92
C GLY A 226 -12.10 -20.40 -18.82
N GLU A 227 -11.46 -20.75 -19.94
CA GLU A 227 -10.38 -21.75 -20.00
C GLU A 227 -9.14 -21.30 -19.19
N ILE A 228 -8.77 -20.02 -19.31
CA ILE A 228 -7.67 -19.41 -18.55
C ILE A 228 -7.97 -19.49 -17.06
N ALA A 229 -9.19 -19.11 -16.64
CA ALA A 229 -9.60 -19.13 -15.25
C ALA A 229 -9.60 -20.56 -14.67
N GLU A 230 -10.19 -21.52 -15.38
CA GLU A 230 -10.20 -22.94 -14.97
C GLU A 230 -8.79 -23.49 -14.82
N ARG A 231 -7.90 -23.24 -15.79
CA ARG A 231 -6.52 -23.73 -15.75
C ARG A 231 -5.75 -23.13 -14.59
N ILE A 232 -5.86 -21.82 -14.36
CA ILE A 232 -5.18 -21.16 -13.24
C ILE A 232 -5.70 -21.68 -11.89
N MET A 233 -7.02 -21.81 -11.71
CA MET A 233 -7.61 -22.33 -10.47
C MET A 233 -7.23 -23.80 -10.22
N LYS A 234 -7.06 -24.59 -11.28
CA LYS A 234 -6.57 -25.98 -11.16
C LYS A 234 -5.12 -26.06 -10.68
N GLU A 235 -4.25 -25.17 -11.14
CA GLU A 235 -2.84 -25.08 -10.73
C GLU A 235 -2.67 -24.48 -9.32
N ILE A 236 -3.66 -23.69 -8.87
CA ILE A 236 -3.65 -22.96 -7.60
C ILE A 236 -5.01 -23.08 -6.92
N PRO A 237 -5.25 -24.20 -6.20
CA PRO A 237 -6.52 -24.44 -5.50
C PRO A 237 -6.88 -23.38 -4.45
N GLU A 238 -5.91 -22.59 -4.00
CA GLU A 238 -6.11 -21.45 -3.10
C GLU A 238 -6.89 -20.28 -3.74
N ILE A 239 -6.96 -20.23 -5.08
CA ILE A 239 -7.76 -19.21 -5.77
C ILE A 239 -9.24 -19.53 -5.63
N VAL A 240 -9.94 -18.65 -4.92
CA VAL A 240 -11.40 -18.74 -4.75
C VAL A 240 -12.15 -18.00 -5.86
N GLY A 241 -11.49 -17.07 -6.55
CA GLY A 241 -12.09 -16.30 -7.63
C GLY A 241 -11.10 -15.76 -8.65
N VAL A 242 -11.49 -15.83 -9.92
CA VAL A 242 -10.84 -15.18 -11.05
C VAL A 242 -11.81 -14.17 -11.65
N LEU A 243 -11.40 -12.90 -11.70
CA LEU A 243 -12.24 -11.80 -12.15
C LEU A 243 -11.60 -11.05 -13.31
N GLN A 244 -12.44 -10.40 -14.09
CA GLN A 244 -12.05 -9.38 -15.04
C GLN A 244 -12.43 -8.01 -14.47
N ASN A 245 -11.48 -7.09 -14.39
CA ASN A 245 -11.78 -5.69 -14.15
C ASN A 245 -11.53 -4.89 -15.43
N ILE A 246 -12.52 -4.12 -15.88
CA ILE A 246 -12.50 -3.45 -17.17
C ILE A 246 -12.19 -1.97 -16.96
N ASN A 247 -11.04 -1.54 -17.49
CA ASN A 247 -10.57 -0.17 -17.44
C ASN A 247 -10.15 0.32 -18.84
N PRO A 248 -11.06 0.96 -19.59
CA PRO A 248 -10.76 1.51 -20.91
C PRO A 248 -10.01 2.86 -20.85
N GLU A 249 -9.91 3.46 -19.66
CA GLU A 249 -9.48 4.85 -19.50
C GLU A 249 -7.96 5.02 -19.60
N ARG A 250 -7.55 6.16 -20.18
CA ARG A 250 -6.14 6.60 -20.25
C ARG A 250 -5.76 7.29 -18.95
N THR A 251 -5.56 6.49 -17.92
CA THR A 251 -5.33 6.95 -16.56
C THR A 251 -4.32 6.07 -15.84
N ASN A 252 -3.71 6.64 -14.79
CA ASN A 252 -2.85 5.91 -13.85
C ASN A 252 -3.65 5.12 -12.82
N VAL A 253 -4.97 5.31 -12.74
CA VAL A 253 -5.85 4.46 -11.93
C VAL A 253 -5.87 3.06 -12.57
N ILE A 254 -5.52 2.04 -11.79
CA ILE A 254 -5.37 0.66 -12.30
C ILE A 254 -6.74 0.01 -12.52
N LEU A 255 -7.62 0.06 -11.51
CA LEU A 255 -8.93 -0.56 -11.59
C LEU A 255 -9.96 0.39 -12.22
N GLY A 256 -10.77 -0.14 -13.12
CA GLY A 256 -11.96 0.52 -13.64
C GLY A 256 -13.19 0.29 -12.76
N GLN A 257 -14.33 0.78 -13.24
CA GLN A 257 -15.60 0.78 -12.51
C GLN A 257 -16.38 -0.54 -12.63
N GLU A 258 -16.07 -1.36 -13.65
CA GLU A 258 -16.79 -2.61 -13.91
C GLU A 258 -15.89 -3.80 -13.60
N THR A 259 -16.36 -4.68 -12.72
CA THR A 259 -15.72 -5.95 -12.38
C THR A 259 -16.70 -7.09 -12.64
N ARG A 260 -16.24 -8.16 -13.29
CA ARG A 260 -17.03 -9.35 -13.62
C ARG A 260 -16.33 -10.60 -13.10
N VAL A 261 -17.10 -11.50 -12.50
CA VAL A 261 -16.58 -12.84 -12.15
C VAL A 261 -16.46 -13.66 -13.42
N ILE A 262 -15.26 -14.20 -13.68
CA ILE A 262 -15.06 -15.20 -14.73
C ILE A 262 -15.33 -16.59 -14.16
N ALA A 263 -14.78 -16.88 -12.97
CA ALA A 263 -14.99 -18.13 -12.25
C ALA A 263 -14.87 -17.93 -10.72
N GLY A 264 -15.62 -18.73 -9.95
CA GLY A 264 -15.58 -18.71 -8.49
C GLY A 264 -16.41 -17.57 -7.87
N GLN A 265 -15.85 -16.90 -6.87
CA GLN A 265 -16.47 -15.81 -6.12
C GLN A 265 -15.77 -14.45 -6.34
N ASP A 266 -16.41 -13.36 -5.96
CA ASP A 266 -15.92 -11.98 -6.15
C ASP A 266 -15.22 -11.37 -4.93
N TYR A 267 -15.15 -12.10 -3.83
CA TYR A 267 -14.43 -11.74 -2.61
C TYR A 267 -13.55 -12.90 -2.13
N TYR A 268 -12.58 -12.59 -1.27
CA TYR A 268 -11.89 -13.57 -0.43
C TYR A 268 -12.13 -13.23 1.04
N LEU A 269 -12.00 -14.24 1.91
CA LEU A 269 -12.09 -14.05 3.35
C LEU A 269 -10.69 -13.85 3.94
N ASP A 270 -10.54 -12.94 4.89
CA ASP A 270 -9.37 -12.85 5.76
C ASP A 270 -9.76 -12.39 7.17
N TYR A 271 -8.81 -12.31 8.09
CA TYR A 271 -9.04 -11.85 9.46
C TYR A 271 -8.12 -10.70 9.84
N ILE A 272 -8.64 -9.78 10.64
CA ILE A 272 -7.82 -8.92 11.50
C ILE A 272 -8.23 -9.23 12.93
N GLY A 273 -7.28 -9.73 13.72
CA GLY A 273 -7.58 -10.28 15.04
C GLY A 273 -8.65 -11.37 14.95
N ASN A 274 -9.78 -11.16 15.62
CA ASN A 274 -10.90 -12.12 15.62
C ASN A 274 -12.00 -11.76 14.62
N ILE A 275 -11.91 -10.61 13.94
CA ILE A 275 -12.94 -10.15 13.01
C ILE A 275 -12.63 -10.69 11.61
N LYS A 276 -13.63 -11.34 11.01
CA LYS A 276 -13.59 -11.88 9.66
C LYS A 276 -14.05 -10.84 8.66
N PHE A 277 -13.38 -10.72 7.52
CA PHE A 277 -13.75 -9.79 6.46
C PHE A 277 -13.92 -10.52 5.13
N ALA A 278 -15.03 -10.29 4.45
CA ALA A 278 -15.16 -10.48 3.01
C ALA A 278 -14.60 -9.26 2.29
N ILE A 279 -13.60 -9.49 1.44
CA ILE A 279 -12.82 -8.42 0.80
C ILE A 279 -12.93 -8.58 -0.71
N SER A 280 -13.59 -7.61 -1.36
CA SER A 280 -13.75 -7.59 -2.81
C SER A 280 -12.55 -6.96 -3.54
N THR A 281 -12.60 -6.97 -4.87
CA THR A 281 -11.56 -6.39 -5.73
C THR A 281 -11.34 -4.90 -5.47
N ASN A 282 -12.41 -4.13 -5.34
CA ASN A 282 -12.38 -2.67 -5.26
C ASN A 282 -12.25 -2.15 -3.82
N SER A 283 -12.56 -2.98 -2.80
CA SER A 283 -12.51 -2.55 -1.40
C SER A 283 -11.08 -2.27 -0.95
N PHE A 284 -10.90 -1.17 -0.22
CA PHE A 284 -9.64 -0.90 0.46
C PHE A 284 -9.47 -1.85 1.65
N PHE A 285 -8.29 -2.44 1.76
CA PHE A 285 -7.89 -3.27 2.90
C PHE A 285 -6.40 -3.07 3.12
N GLN A 286 -5.98 -3.04 4.38
CA GLN A 286 -4.59 -2.78 4.73
C GLN A 286 -3.69 -3.88 4.17
N VAL A 287 -2.56 -3.48 3.58
CA VAL A 287 -1.72 -4.43 2.84
C VAL A 287 -0.85 -5.31 3.73
N ASN A 288 -0.70 -4.99 5.02
CA ASN A 288 0.08 -5.76 6.00
C ASN A 288 -0.84 -6.21 7.14
N THR A 289 -1.56 -7.31 6.95
CA THR A 289 -2.56 -7.82 7.89
C THR A 289 -2.02 -7.93 9.33
N LEU A 290 -0.80 -8.44 9.50
CA LEU A 290 -0.22 -8.66 10.84
C LEU A 290 0.10 -7.34 11.55
N GLN A 291 0.61 -6.33 10.83
CA GLN A 291 0.85 -5.02 11.44
C GLN A 291 -0.44 -4.22 11.65
N THR A 292 -1.45 -4.43 10.81
CA THR A 292 -2.78 -3.84 11.01
C THR A 292 -3.41 -4.33 12.30
N LYS A 293 -3.28 -5.62 12.62
CA LYS A 293 -3.72 -6.12 13.93
C LYS A 293 -3.06 -5.36 15.08
N ASN A 294 -1.74 -5.17 15.04
CA ASN A 294 -1.02 -4.41 16.07
C ASN A 294 -1.52 -2.95 16.16
N LEU A 295 -1.76 -2.31 15.01
CA LEU A 295 -2.33 -0.96 14.96
C LEU A 295 -3.71 -0.92 15.61
N TYR A 296 -4.59 -1.88 15.30
CA TYR A 296 -5.95 -1.88 15.82
C TYR A 296 -6.01 -2.27 17.29
N ASP A 297 -5.15 -3.19 17.75
CA ASP A 297 -4.95 -3.47 19.18
C ASP A 297 -4.50 -2.21 19.92
N PHE A 298 -3.59 -1.42 19.33
CA PHE A 298 -3.16 -0.16 19.91
C PHE A 298 -4.31 0.85 20.02
N VAL A 299 -5.11 1.03 18.95
CA VAL A 299 -6.29 1.90 18.96
C VAL A 299 -7.30 1.44 20.02
N LEU A 300 -7.62 0.15 20.07
CA LEU A 300 -8.56 -0.41 21.05
C LEU A 300 -8.10 -0.19 22.50
N ASN A 301 -6.82 -0.43 22.79
CA ASN A 301 -6.26 -0.22 24.12
C ASN A 301 -6.23 1.27 24.49
N PHE A 302 -5.90 2.14 23.55
CA PHE A 302 -5.83 3.59 23.78
C PHE A 302 -7.22 4.22 23.93
N ALA A 303 -8.22 3.66 23.24
CA ALA A 303 -9.62 4.07 23.32
C ALA A 303 -10.22 3.86 24.72
N GLY A 304 -9.74 2.86 25.48
CA GLY A 304 -10.16 2.64 26.86
C GLY A 304 -11.65 2.31 27.03
N LEU A 305 -12.28 1.70 26.02
CA LEU A 305 -13.71 1.47 25.97
C LEU A 305 -14.16 0.46 27.05
N SER A 306 -15.26 0.78 27.72
CA SER A 306 -15.87 -0.04 28.79
C SER A 306 -17.11 -0.82 28.34
N GLY A 307 -17.67 -0.47 27.18
CA GLY A 307 -18.91 -1.03 26.62
C GLY A 307 -20.08 -0.06 26.61
N GLU A 308 -19.91 1.15 27.16
CA GLU A 308 -20.96 2.17 27.31
C GLU A 308 -20.82 3.32 26.30
N GLU A 309 -19.68 3.39 25.62
CA GLU A 309 -19.28 4.51 24.77
C GLU A 309 -19.94 4.46 23.38
N THR A 310 -20.29 5.63 22.85
CA THR A 310 -20.59 5.81 21.43
C THR A 310 -19.32 6.24 20.69
N VAL A 311 -18.93 5.44 19.69
CA VAL A 311 -17.73 5.67 18.87
C VAL A 311 -18.15 6.14 17.47
N ILE A 312 -17.45 7.13 16.91
CA ILE A 312 -17.51 7.42 15.48
C ILE A 312 -16.22 6.94 14.81
N ASP A 313 -16.34 6.15 13.75
CA ASP A 313 -15.26 5.76 12.86
C ASP A 313 -15.38 6.56 11.56
N ALA A 314 -14.57 7.62 11.44
CA ALA A 314 -14.55 8.49 10.28
C ALA A 314 -13.62 7.94 9.20
N TYR A 315 -14.11 7.86 7.97
CA TYR A 315 -13.46 7.21 6.83
C TYR A 315 -13.38 5.67 7.01
N CYS A 316 -14.49 5.06 7.45
CA CYS A 316 -14.50 3.69 7.94
C CYS A 316 -14.25 2.62 6.86
N GLY A 317 -14.33 2.97 5.57
CA GLY A 317 -14.19 2.02 4.46
C GLY A 317 -15.16 0.85 4.60
N LEU A 318 -14.63 -0.37 4.54
CA LEU A 318 -15.41 -1.62 4.74
C LEU A 318 -15.71 -1.94 6.22
N GLY A 319 -15.57 -0.96 7.12
CA GLY A 319 -15.84 -1.10 8.55
C GLY A 319 -14.72 -1.78 9.34
N SER A 320 -13.48 -1.77 8.85
CA SER A 320 -12.42 -2.59 9.46
C SER A 320 -12.06 -2.18 10.89
N ILE A 321 -12.03 -0.88 11.19
CA ILE A 321 -11.84 -0.37 12.56
C ILE A 321 -13.16 -0.45 13.31
N SER A 322 -14.27 -0.02 12.70
CA SER A 322 -15.62 -0.06 13.28
C SER A 322 -15.93 -1.42 13.93
N LEU A 323 -15.78 -2.50 13.16
CA LEU A 323 -16.07 -3.86 13.61
C LEU A 323 -15.05 -4.38 14.63
N TYR A 324 -13.81 -3.88 14.60
CA TYR A 324 -12.78 -4.23 15.57
C TYR A 324 -13.04 -3.62 16.96
N LEU A 325 -13.64 -2.43 17.00
CA LEU A 325 -14.00 -1.74 18.25
C LEU A 325 -15.37 -2.17 18.79
N ALA A 326 -16.22 -2.76 17.95
CA ALA A 326 -17.62 -3.06 18.25
C ALA A 326 -17.84 -3.90 19.52
N ASP A 327 -16.98 -4.88 19.80
CA ASP A 327 -17.09 -5.75 20.99
C ASP A 327 -16.92 -4.99 22.32
N LYS A 328 -16.32 -3.79 22.28
CA LYS A 328 -16.06 -2.97 23.47
C LYS A 328 -16.81 -1.64 23.50
N ALA A 329 -17.68 -1.38 22.53
CA ALA A 329 -18.46 -0.15 22.47
C ALA A 329 -19.96 -0.42 22.64
N ARG A 330 -20.73 0.57 23.09
CA ARG A 330 -22.19 0.50 23.07
C ARG A 330 -22.72 0.57 21.64
N GLU A 331 -22.22 1.52 20.86
CA GLU A 331 -22.54 1.73 19.46
C GLU A 331 -21.30 2.25 18.73
N VAL A 332 -21.10 1.79 17.49
CA VAL A 332 -20.10 2.36 16.57
C VAL A 332 -20.79 2.89 15.33
N ILE A 333 -20.55 4.16 14.99
CA ILE A 333 -21.10 4.83 13.81
C ILE A 333 -19.98 5.02 12.79
N GLY A 334 -20.01 4.28 11.69
CA GLY A 334 -19.05 4.42 10.59
C GLY A 334 -19.53 5.41 9.52
N ILE A 335 -18.65 6.29 9.05
CA ILE A 335 -18.92 7.24 7.96
C ILE A 335 -17.95 6.99 6.80
N GLU A 336 -18.46 6.82 5.59
CA GLU A 336 -17.67 6.58 4.37
C GLU A 336 -18.37 7.14 3.13
N GLU A 337 -17.61 7.76 2.22
CA GLU A 337 -18.16 8.41 1.03
C GLU A 337 -18.57 7.42 -0.07
N VAL A 338 -17.93 6.25 -0.12
CA VAL A 338 -18.17 5.24 -1.16
C VAL A 338 -19.31 4.29 -0.77
N PRO A 339 -20.46 4.30 -1.48
CA PRO A 339 -21.62 3.47 -1.12
C PRO A 339 -21.32 1.96 -1.06
N VAL A 340 -20.51 1.45 -1.98
CA VAL A 340 -20.13 0.02 -2.04
C VAL A 340 -19.30 -0.38 -0.81
N ALA A 341 -18.49 0.53 -0.26
CA ALA A 341 -17.73 0.24 0.94
C ALA A 341 -18.65 0.14 2.19
N ILE A 342 -19.73 0.93 2.24
CA ILE A 342 -20.75 0.79 3.29
C ILE A 342 -21.55 -0.50 3.16
N GLU A 343 -21.88 -0.93 1.94
CA GLU A 343 -22.48 -2.25 1.72
C GLU A 343 -21.56 -3.37 2.21
N ASP A 344 -20.27 -3.32 1.86
CA ASP A 344 -19.26 -4.24 2.38
C ASP A 344 -19.18 -4.21 3.91
N ALA A 345 -19.25 -3.02 4.52
CA ALA A 345 -19.23 -2.85 5.97
C ALA A 345 -20.42 -3.51 6.67
N GLY A 346 -21.63 -3.34 6.12
CA GLY A 346 -22.84 -4.00 6.61
C GLY A 346 -22.80 -5.52 6.45
N ASN A 347 -22.31 -6.00 5.30
CA ASN A 347 -22.10 -7.43 5.05
C ASN A 347 -21.07 -8.02 6.02
N ASN A 348 -19.98 -7.30 6.30
CA ASN A 348 -18.96 -7.72 7.26
C ASN A 348 -19.48 -7.69 8.70
N ALA A 349 -20.34 -6.74 9.07
CA ALA A 349 -21.00 -6.75 10.38
C ALA A 349 -21.85 -8.02 10.56
N SER A 350 -22.67 -8.33 9.54
CA SER A 350 -23.51 -9.53 9.52
C SER A 350 -22.68 -10.82 9.52
N LEU A 351 -21.54 -10.85 8.82
CA LEU A 351 -20.61 -11.98 8.79
C LEU A 351 -20.00 -12.32 10.17
N ASN A 352 -20.00 -11.36 11.09
CA ASN A 352 -19.46 -11.52 12.45
C ASN A 352 -20.54 -11.44 13.54
N ASP A 353 -21.83 -11.46 13.17
CA ASP A 353 -22.96 -11.30 14.11
C ASP A 353 -22.89 -10.00 14.95
N ILE A 354 -22.31 -8.93 14.38
CA ILE A 354 -22.16 -7.62 15.03
C ILE A 354 -23.37 -6.75 14.70
N ASN A 355 -24.13 -6.36 15.74
CA ASN A 355 -25.41 -5.66 15.60
C ASN A 355 -25.41 -4.22 16.14
N ASN A 356 -24.32 -3.78 16.76
CA ASN A 356 -24.17 -2.44 17.34
C ASN A 356 -23.34 -1.49 16.45
N CYS A 357 -23.20 -1.80 15.17
CA CYS A 357 -22.61 -0.90 14.18
C CYS A 357 -23.68 -0.30 13.28
N ARG A 358 -23.62 1.02 13.09
CA ARG A 358 -24.45 1.77 12.14
C ARG A 358 -23.55 2.44 11.11
N PHE A 359 -23.86 2.26 9.85
CA PHE A 359 -23.02 2.75 8.75
C PHE A 359 -23.76 3.81 7.92
N ILE A 360 -23.09 4.92 7.64
CA ILE A 360 -23.66 6.10 6.97
C ILE A 360 -22.82 6.42 5.75
N THR A 361 -23.48 6.43 4.59
CA THR A 361 -22.86 6.86 3.34
C THR A 361 -22.84 8.39 3.25
N GLY A 362 -21.66 8.96 3.07
CA GLY A 362 -21.46 10.39 2.89
C GLY A 362 -20.05 10.83 3.25
N LYS A 363 -19.71 12.07 2.89
CA LYS A 363 -18.42 12.66 3.26
C LYS A 363 -18.37 12.94 4.76
N VAL A 364 -17.23 12.65 5.39
CA VAL A 364 -17.02 12.95 6.82
C VAL A 364 -17.20 14.44 7.10
N GLU A 365 -16.75 15.28 6.18
CA GLU A 365 -16.85 16.74 6.24
C GLU A 365 -18.29 17.26 6.29
N GLU A 366 -19.26 16.46 5.83
CA GLU A 366 -20.68 16.79 5.83
C GLU A 366 -21.40 16.05 6.96
N LYS A 367 -21.16 14.74 7.08
CA LYS A 367 -21.91 13.85 7.99
C LYS A 367 -21.51 13.95 9.44
N LEU A 368 -20.23 14.20 9.76
CA LEU A 368 -19.84 14.34 11.16
C LEU A 368 -20.50 15.57 11.80
N PRO A 369 -20.43 16.79 11.22
CA PRO A 369 -21.14 17.95 11.77
C PRO A 369 -22.67 17.77 11.85
N GLU A 370 -23.28 17.13 10.85
CA GLU A 370 -24.72 16.81 10.87
C GLU A 370 -25.09 15.95 12.09
N LEU A 371 -24.36 14.85 12.34
CA LEU A 371 -24.63 13.98 13.48
C LEU A 371 -24.48 14.69 14.83
N LEU A 372 -23.45 15.53 14.97
CA LEU A 372 -23.23 16.33 16.18
C LEU A 372 -24.36 17.34 16.39
N ALA A 373 -24.81 18.00 15.32
CA ALA A 373 -25.94 18.94 15.36
C ALA A 373 -27.29 18.25 15.66
N GLU A 374 -27.47 17.00 15.23
CA GLU A 374 -28.62 16.15 15.56
C GLU A 374 -28.60 15.65 17.02
N GLY A 375 -27.53 15.94 17.77
CA GLY A 375 -27.43 15.64 19.20
C GLY A 375 -26.69 14.35 19.52
N ILE A 376 -26.06 13.69 18.53
CA ILE A 376 -25.12 12.59 18.80
C ILE A 376 -23.92 13.17 19.54
N LYS A 377 -23.57 12.55 20.67
CA LYS A 377 -22.42 12.93 21.49
C LYS A 377 -21.48 11.73 21.55
N PRO A 378 -20.49 11.64 20.64
CA PRO A 378 -19.53 10.55 20.67
C PRO A 378 -18.58 10.73 21.87
N ASP A 379 -18.26 9.62 22.52
CA ASP A 379 -17.22 9.57 23.55
C ASP A 379 -15.82 9.43 22.92
N LEU A 380 -15.76 8.86 21.70
CA LEU A 380 -14.54 8.68 20.92
C LEU A 380 -14.81 8.93 19.42
N ILE A 381 -13.88 9.58 18.75
CA ILE A 381 -13.82 9.64 17.28
C ILE A 381 -12.48 9.09 16.83
N VAL A 382 -12.51 8.14 15.90
CA VAL A 382 -11.33 7.60 15.23
C VAL A 382 -11.28 8.15 13.81
N PHE A 383 -10.11 8.62 13.39
CA PHE A 383 -9.87 9.15 12.05
C PHE A 383 -8.78 8.34 11.34
N ASP A 384 -9.11 7.74 10.19
CA ASP A 384 -8.13 7.17 9.22
C ASP A 384 -8.24 7.88 7.86
N PRO A 385 -7.86 9.18 7.78
CA PRO A 385 -8.12 9.99 6.60
C PRO A 385 -7.18 9.65 5.44
N PRO A 386 -7.52 10.09 4.21
CA PRO A 386 -6.57 10.04 3.09
C PRO A 386 -5.34 10.91 3.36
N ARG A 387 -4.31 10.80 2.50
CA ARG A 387 -3.02 11.52 2.63
C ARG A 387 -3.12 13.04 2.80
N LYS A 388 -4.25 13.67 2.44
CA LYS A 388 -4.48 15.10 2.61
C LYS A 388 -4.72 15.50 4.07
N GLY A 389 -4.99 14.53 4.96
CA GLY A 389 -5.39 14.78 6.35
C GLY A 389 -6.85 15.18 6.46
N LEU A 390 -7.21 15.76 7.61
CA LEU A 390 -8.56 16.23 7.91
C LEU A 390 -8.82 17.61 7.31
N ALA A 391 -10.03 17.81 6.79
CA ALA A 391 -10.50 19.14 6.41
C ALA A 391 -10.67 20.02 7.67
N LYS A 392 -10.59 21.34 7.50
CA LYS A 392 -10.68 22.28 8.63
C LYS A 392 -12.03 22.19 9.32
N GLU A 393 -13.09 22.05 8.55
CA GLU A 393 -14.47 21.97 9.03
C GLU A 393 -14.70 20.73 9.92
N VAL A 394 -13.95 19.65 9.70
CA VAL A 394 -13.96 18.44 10.54
C VAL A 394 -13.25 18.66 11.87
N ILE A 395 -12.21 19.50 11.89
CA ILE A 395 -11.44 19.81 13.11
C ILE A 395 -12.18 20.85 13.96
N ASP A 396 -12.86 21.80 13.32
CA ASP A 396 -13.59 22.88 14.00
C ASP A 396 -14.92 22.40 14.62
N ALA A 397 -15.51 21.32 14.10
CA ALA A 397 -16.71 20.67 14.63
C ALA A 397 -16.40 19.82 15.87
#